data_AF-A0A952D7P3-F1
#
_entry.id   AF-A0A952D7P3-F1
#
_cell.length_a   1.000
_cell.length_b   1.000
_cell.length_c   1.000
_cell.angle_alpha   90.00
_cell.angle_beta   90.00
_cell.angle_gamma   90.00
#
_symmetry.space_group_name_H-M   'P 1'
#
loop_
_entity.id
_entity.type
_entity.pdbx_description
1 polymer ?
#
loop_
_entity_poly.entity_id
_entity_poly.type
_entity_poly.pdbx_seq_one_letter_code
_entity_poly.pdbx_strand_id
1 'polypeptide(L)' 'METTTTPVASDQDTQLLESVAEREYQWGFVTEIEQETFEPGLNEDVIRRLSAIKEEPEWMLEWRLKAYRHWLTMKEPK' A
#
# COMPACT_ATOMS: atom_id res chain seq x y z
N MET A 1 41.48 -35.47 -14.49
CA MET A 1 40.50 -35.03 -13.47
C MET A 1 40.90 -33.63 -13.07
N GLU A 2 40.32 -32.63 -13.75
CA GLU A 2 40.61 -31.23 -13.50
C GLU A 2 39.85 -30.81 -12.25
N THR A 3 40.56 -30.65 -11.14
CA THR A 3 40.00 -30.12 -9.90
C THR A 3 39.84 -28.62 -10.06
N THR A 4 38.60 -28.16 -10.31
CA THR A 4 38.23 -26.75 -10.26
C THR A 4 38.62 -26.19 -8.89
N THR A 5 39.71 -25.43 -8.85
CA THR A 5 40.10 -24.63 -7.69
C THR A 5 39.13 -23.45 -7.61
N THR A 6 38.16 -23.55 -6.70
CA THR A 6 37.33 -22.40 -6.31
C THR A 6 38.26 -21.32 -5.75
N PRO A 7 38.26 -20.09 -6.29
CA PRO A 7 39.03 -19.01 -5.69
C PRO A 7 38.36 -18.65 -4.36
N VAL A 8 39.07 -18.86 -3.26
CA VAL A 8 38.66 -18.32 -1.96
C VAL A 8 38.87 -16.81 -2.03
N ALA A 9 37.79 -16.04 -1.90
CA ALA A 9 37.82 -14.59 -1.91
C ALA A 9 38.78 -14.06 -0.84
N SER A 10 39.52 -13.00 -1.15
CA SER A 10 40.52 -12.43 -0.24
C SER A 10 39.85 -11.61 0.87
N ASP A 11 40.50 -11.45 2.03
CA ASP A 11 39.96 -10.65 3.14
C ASP A 11 39.61 -9.21 2.73
N GLN A 12 40.28 -8.67 1.71
CA GLN A 12 39.98 -7.34 1.16
C GLN A 12 38.68 -7.32 0.35
N ASP A 13 38.34 -8.41 -0.34
CA ASP A 13 37.09 -8.54 -1.06
C ASP A 13 35.91 -8.59 -0.07
N THR A 14 36.08 -9.31 1.04
CA THR A 14 35.09 -9.38 2.13
C THR A 14 34.82 -8.02 2.74
N GLN A 15 35.88 -7.26 3.05
CA GLN A 15 35.76 -5.89 3.59
C GLN A 15 35.10 -4.92 2.60
N LEU A 16 35.39 -5.06 1.30
CA LEU A 16 34.76 -4.27 0.26
C LEU A 16 33.26 -4.57 0.15
N LEU A 17 32.88 -5.86 0.20
CA LEU A 17 31.48 -6.30 0.15
C LEU A 17 30.67 -5.79 1.34
N GLU A 18 31.21 -5.88 2.55
CA GLU A 18 30.60 -5.31 3.76
C GLU A 18 30.40 -3.80 3.61
N SER A 19 31.43 -3.07 3.16
CA SER A 19 31.36 -1.61 2.96
C SER A 19 30.36 -1.15 1.89
N VAL A 20 29.94 -2.04 0.99
CA VAL A 20 28.94 -1.77 -0.04
C VAL A 20 27.55 -2.17 0.46
N ALA A 21 27.44 -3.25 1.23
CA ALA A 21 26.18 -3.69 1.84
C ALA A 21 25.69 -2.75 2.95
N GLU A 22 26.61 -2.13 3.69
CA GLU A 22 26.30 -1.15 4.74
C GLU A 22 25.88 0.23 4.16
N ARG A 23 26.02 0.47 2.85
CA ARG A 23 25.58 1.72 2.24
C ARG A 23 24.06 1.72 2.14
N GLU A 24 23.42 2.59 2.92
CA GLU A 24 22.00 2.89 2.76
C GLU A 24 21.73 3.47 1.36
N TYR A 25 20.70 2.96 0.69
CA TYR A 25 20.35 3.38 -0.67
C TYR A 25 19.78 4.81 -0.65
N GLN A 26 20.62 5.79 -0.98
CA GLN A 26 20.32 7.22 -0.83
C GLN A 26 19.24 7.75 -1.80
N TRP A 27 18.77 6.95 -2.75
CA TRP A 27 17.80 7.34 -3.78
C TRP A 27 16.46 6.60 -3.68
N GLY A 28 16.03 6.23 -2.47
CA GLY A 28 14.70 5.69 -2.25
C GLY A 28 13.61 6.74 -2.51
N PHE A 29 12.55 6.37 -3.23
CA PHE A 29 11.35 7.20 -3.35
C PHE A 29 10.47 6.98 -2.13
N VAL A 30 10.37 7.98 -1.25
CA VAL A 30 9.38 8.01 -0.16
C VAL A 30 8.36 9.09 -0.50
N THR A 31 7.08 8.73 -0.47
CA THR A 31 5.98 9.70 -0.60
C THR A 31 5.10 9.53 0.61
N GLU A 32 4.97 10.60 1.38
CA GLU A 32 3.97 10.66 2.44
C GLU A 32 2.60 10.72 1.76
N ILE A 33 1.76 9.73 2.04
CA ILE A 33 0.39 9.67 1.53
C ILE A 33 -0.51 10.10 2.67
N GLU A 34 -1.31 11.14 2.45
CA GLU A 34 -2.38 11.50 3.38
C GLU A 34 -3.39 10.35 3.45
N GLN A 35 -3.63 9.86 4.67
CA GLN A 35 -4.57 8.79 4.93
C GLN A 35 -5.58 9.24 5.99
N GLU A 36 -6.86 9.16 5.65
CA GLU A 36 -7.94 9.27 6.62
C GLU A 36 -8.58 7.90 6.82
N THR A 37 -8.78 7.53 8.08
CA THR A 37 -9.36 6.24 8.47
C THR A 37 -10.76 6.42 9.03
N PHE A 38 -11.60 5.41 8.81
CA PHE A 38 -12.97 5.35 9.32
C PHE A 38 -13.08 4.25 10.38
N GLU A 39 -14.10 4.36 11.23
CA GLU A 39 -14.45 3.29 12.17
C GLU A 39 -14.82 2.00 11.42
N PRO A 40 -14.66 0.82 12.06
CA PRO A 40 -15.07 -0.44 11.46
C PRO A 40 -16.58 -0.45 11.13
N GLY A 41 -16.90 -0.81 9.89
CA GLY A 41 -18.28 -0.94 9.40
C GLY A 41 -18.63 0.07 8.32
N LEU A 42 -19.77 -0.15 7.66
CA LEU A 42 -20.28 0.72 6.60
C LEU A 42 -21.72 1.13 6.92
N ASN A 43 -21.93 2.44 7.05
CA ASN A 43 -23.24 3.07 7.26
C ASN A 43 -23.37 4.34 6.40
N GLU A 44 -24.56 4.96 6.40
CA GLU A 44 -24.79 6.19 5.63
C GLU A 44 -23.91 7.37 6.09
N ASP A 45 -23.57 7.46 7.39
CA ASP A 45 -22.76 8.55 7.93
C ASP A 45 -21.31 8.48 7.41
N VAL A 46 -20.73 7.28 7.35
CA VAL A 46 -19.43 7.02 6.73
C VAL A 46 -19.44 7.42 5.26
N ILE A 47 -20.50 7.10 4.53
CA ILE A 47 -20.64 7.46 3.11
C ILE A 47 -20.70 8.99 2.94
N ARG A 48 -21.47 9.69 3.78
CA ARG A 48 -21.57 11.15 3.77
C ARG A 48 -20.24 11.81 4.07
N ARG A 49 -19.54 11.35 5.12
CA ARG A 49 -18.22 11.86 5.49
C ARG A 49 -17.19 11.62 4.38
N LEU A 50 -17.15 10.42 3.79
CA LEU A 50 -16.28 10.11 2.66
C LEU A 50 -16.56 11.04 1.46
N SER A 51 -17.82 11.26 1.12
CA SER A 51 -18.21 12.17 0.03
C SER A 51 -17.75 13.60 0.28
N ALA A 52 -17.83 14.07 1.54
CA ALA A 52 -17.39 15.40 1.93
C ALA A 52 -15.86 15.56 1.85
N ILE A 53 -15.09 14.57 2.34
CA ILE A 53 -13.62 14.55 2.26
C ILE A 53 -13.16 14.62 0.80
N LYS A 54 -13.89 13.97 -0.10
CA LYS A 54 -13.58 13.91 -1.53
C LYS A 54 -14.16 15.07 -2.34
N GLU A 55 -14.83 16.02 -1.69
CA GLU A 55 -15.48 17.18 -2.32
C GLU A 55 -16.40 16.77 -3.49
N GLU A 56 -17.14 15.67 -3.31
CA GLU A 56 -17.97 15.12 -4.37
C GLU A 56 -19.25 15.96 -4.57
N PRO A 57 -19.73 16.11 -5.82
CA PRO A 57 -20.99 16.80 -6.09
C PRO A 57 -22.19 16.01 -5.54
N GLU A 58 -23.30 16.70 -5.25
CA GLU A 58 -24.48 16.09 -4.60
C GLU A 58 -25.00 14.83 -5.30
N TRP A 59 -25.01 14.83 -6.64
CA TRP A 59 -25.49 13.67 -7.40
C TRP A 59 -24.64 12.40 -7.18
N MET A 60 -23.34 12.55 -6.87
CA MET A 60 -22.47 11.43 -6.52
C MET A 60 -22.82 10.89 -5.13
N LEU A 61 -23.07 11.77 -4.16
CA LEU A 61 -23.51 11.37 -2.83
C LEU A 61 -24.82 10.60 -2.89
N GLU A 62 -25.82 11.12 -3.61
CA GLU A 62 -27.11 10.45 -3.80
C GLU A 62 -26.95 9.07 -4.45
N TRP A 63 -26.06 8.97 -5.45
CA TRP A 63 -25.77 7.71 -6.12
C TRP A 63 -25.15 6.68 -5.16
N ARG A 64 -24.16 7.09 -4.34
CA ARG A 64 -23.55 6.22 -3.31
C ARG A 64 -24.58 5.74 -2.29
N LEU A 65 -25.42 6.64 -1.79
CA LEU A 65 -26.47 6.29 -0.82
C LEU A 65 -27.50 5.33 -1.43
N LYS A 66 -27.89 5.54 -2.69
CA LYS A 66 -28.79 4.63 -3.40
C LYS A 66 -28.16 3.23 -3.56
N ALA A 67 -26.89 3.17 -3.94
CA ALA A 67 -26.16 1.91 -4.08
C ALA A 67 -26.07 1.16 -2.75
N TYR A 68 -25.74 1.86 -1.65
CA TYR A 68 -25.69 1.27 -0.31
C TYR A 68 -27.05 0.71 0.11
N ARG A 69 -28.13 1.48 -0.05
CA ARG A 69 -29.49 1.02 0.26
C ARG A 69 -29.90 -0.19 -0.56
N HIS A 70 -29.53 -0.23 -1.85
CA HIS A 70 -29.78 -1.39 -2.68
C HIS A 70 -28.98 -2.61 -2.21
N TRP A 71 -27.69 -2.43 -1.93
CA TRP A 71 -26.80 -3.49 -1.45
C TRP A 71 -27.32 -4.13 -0.15
N LEU A 72 -27.87 -3.36 0.79
CA LEU A 72 -28.49 -3.90 2.01
C LEU A 72 -29.66 -4.87 1.74
N THR A 73 -30.29 -4.80 0.58
CA THR A 73 -31.38 -5.72 0.18
C THR A 73 -30.88 -6.98 -0.54
N MET A 74 -29.59 -7.01 -0.91
CA MET A 74 -29.00 -8.12 -1.65
C MET A 74 -28.58 -9.23 -0.69
N LYS A 75 -28.67 -10.47 -1.18
CA LYS A 75 -28.03 -11.60 -0.53
C LYS A 75 -26.63 -11.74 -1.08
N GLU A 76 -25.67 -11.97 -0.20
CA GLU A 76 -24.32 -12.31 -0.60
C GLU A 76 -24.33 -13.56 -1.51
N PRO A 77 -23.65 -13.53 -2.67
CA PRO A 77 -23.53 -14.69 -3.53
C PRO A 77 -22.74 -15.80 -2.82
N LYS A 78 -23.05 -17.05 -3.15
CA LYS A 78 -22.31 -18.23 -2.67
C LYS A 78 -21.29 -18.69 -3.68
#